data_AF-A0A225VZL3-F1
#
_entry.id   AF-A0A225VZL3-F1
#
_cell.length_a   1.000
_cell.length_b   1.000
_cell.length_c   1.000
_cell.angle_alpha   90.00
_cell.angle_beta   90.00
_cell.angle_gamma   90.00
#
_symmetry.space_group_name_H-M   'P 1'
#
loop_
_entity.id
_entity.type
_entity.pdbx_description
1 polymer ?
#
loop_
_entity_poly.entity_id
_entity_poly.type
_entity_poly.pdbx_seq_one_letter_code
_entity_poly.pdbx_strand_id
1 'polypeptide(L)'
;MGQVCSGSGVSKHAVVPRDPADKELDPISIRKTKIPDFDAFFDSAATPLNELVEIHNSIAESEENLKSAAAALQGEVQVRVTVGLAGRVSMTFWKFDKKDQIHVLTPEERDEKLSFSLELKEAFDTSDNAITNLNVALEKPPTNEPVCEYVEKRGRLFLTKRGQLDLMVRDVNVSLFTLRKLLMVQAHVTSLTEATKILLTELAKIEDLSALSISANEKGSIKIMNGEEEMDLRKIKKLRAPVAQLRDAMVELVDNVETAVTSVPELAESSATFVEESKGLPAKIPEAVSNSGLGISEMPKAAGATTSNVKALSNGPKIARATTIMVQYAARELVQAASIPRGG
;
A
#
# COMPACT_ATOMS: atom_id res chain seq x y z
N MET A 1 48.57 -18.11 17.89
CA MET A 1 48.76 -17.41 16.60
C MET A 1 48.49 -18.44 15.50
N GLY A 2 47.36 -18.51 14.80
CA GLY A 2 46.34 -17.52 14.50
C GLY A 2 46.35 -17.24 13.00
N GLN A 3 45.80 -18.15 12.18
CA GLN A 3 45.09 -17.81 10.93
C GLN A 3 44.42 -19.06 10.34
N VAL A 4 43.09 -19.03 10.28
CA VAL A 4 42.25 -19.94 9.50
C VAL A 4 41.62 -19.09 8.41
N CYS A 5 41.77 -19.52 7.16
CA CYS A 5 41.23 -18.85 5.99
C CYS A 5 39.72 -19.07 5.84
N SER A 6 39.02 -17.95 5.60
CA SER A 6 37.86 -17.79 4.72
C SER A 6 36.74 -18.83 4.80
N GLY A 7 35.81 -18.63 5.73
CA GLY A 7 34.45 -19.16 5.65
C GLY A 7 33.48 -18.10 5.11
N SER A 8 32.78 -18.47 4.03
CA SER A 8 31.41 -18.08 3.71
C SER A 8 31.05 -16.60 3.80
N GLY A 9 31.08 -15.93 2.65
CA GLY A 9 30.36 -14.68 2.41
C GLY A 9 28.86 -14.92 2.59
N VAL A 10 28.39 -14.73 3.82
CA VAL A 10 26.97 -14.61 4.12
C VAL A 10 26.53 -13.29 3.50
N SER A 11 25.83 -13.39 2.37
CA SER A 11 24.99 -12.32 1.81
C SER A 11 24.31 -11.61 2.97
N LYS A 12 24.65 -10.33 3.17
CA LYS A 12 23.88 -9.41 4.00
C LYS A 12 22.53 -9.23 3.32
N HIS A 13 21.64 -10.20 3.48
CA HIS A 13 20.23 -10.00 3.24
C HIS A 13 19.83 -8.84 4.15
N ALA A 14 19.49 -7.70 3.53
CA ALA A 14 18.63 -6.73 4.17
C ALA A 14 17.29 -7.45 4.42
N VAL A 15 17.22 -8.14 5.56
CA VAL A 15 15.97 -8.42 6.23
C VAL A 15 15.48 -7.05 6.64
N VAL A 16 14.61 -6.46 5.81
CA VAL A 16 13.68 -5.46 6.29
C VAL A 16 12.45 -6.29 6.66
N PRO A 17 12.26 -6.64 7.94
CA PRO A 17 10.93 -7.05 8.36
C PRO A 17 10.05 -5.85 8.05
N ARG A 18 9.05 -6.01 7.16
CA ARG A 18 8.03 -4.98 7.00
C ARG A 18 7.38 -4.74 8.35
N ASP A 19 7.65 -3.57 8.91
CA ASP A 19 7.15 -3.07 10.18
C ASP A 19 5.61 -3.08 10.11
N PRO A 20 4.87 -3.47 11.17
CA PRO A 20 3.44 -3.14 11.33
C PRO A 20 3.11 -1.65 11.11
N ALA A 21 4.12 -0.78 11.11
CA ALA A 21 4.09 0.63 10.75
C ALA A 21 4.53 0.95 9.30
N ASP A 22 4.63 -0.02 8.38
CA ASP A 22 4.70 0.22 6.92
C ASP A 22 3.34 0.72 6.42
N LYS A 23 3.04 1.92 6.91
CA LYS A 23 1.80 2.68 6.84
C LYS A 23 1.53 3.10 5.41
N GLU A 24 0.28 2.92 5.00
CA GLU A 24 -0.33 3.79 4.00
C GLU A 24 0.06 5.24 4.33
N LEU A 25 0.77 5.88 3.39
CA LEU A 25 1.20 7.25 3.56
C LEU A 25 -0.04 8.14 3.48
N ASP A 26 -0.18 9.01 4.46
CA ASP A 26 -1.25 10.01 4.47
C ASP A 26 -0.99 11.03 3.35
N PRO A 27 -2.03 11.43 2.57
CA PRO A 27 -1.93 12.59 1.71
C PRO A 27 -1.41 13.80 2.49
N ILE A 28 -0.55 14.60 1.86
CA ILE A 28 -0.02 15.81 2.44
C ILE A 28 -1.13 16.85 2.55
N SER A 29 -1.34 17.31 3.77
CA SER A 29 -2.27 18.39 4.09
C SER A 29 -1.50 19.70 4.23
N ILE A 30 -1.85 20.66 3.39
CA ILE A 30 -1.33 22.03 3.43
C ILE A 30 -2.18 22.89 4.36
N ARG A 31 -1.51 23.63 5.25
CA ARG A 31 -2.14 24.60 6.15
C ARG A 31 -2.27 25.95 5.46
N LYS A 32 -3.45 26.55 5.54
CA LYS A 32 -3.68 27.89 5.00
C LYS A 32 -2.86 28.93 5.78
N THR A 33 -2.02 29.67 5.07
CA THR A 33 -1.18 30.75 5.59
C THR A 33 -1.92 32.09 5.61
N LYS A 34 -2.98 32.23 4.80
CA LYS A 34 -3.70 33.49 4.51
C LYS A 34 -2.88 34.50 3.71
N ILE A 35 -1.71 34.11 3.23
CA ILE A 35 -0.89 34.88 2.29
C ILE A 35 -1.15 34.27 0.91
N PRO A 36 -1.85 34.97 0.00
CA PRO A 36 -2.31 34.38 -1.27
C PRO A 36 -1.21 33.70 -2.09
N ASP A 37 -0.05 34.36 -2.23
CA ASP A 37 1.06 33.82 -3.00
C ASP A 37 1.66 32.56 -2.38
N PHE A 38 1.70 32.48 -1.04
CA PHE A 38 2.21 31.30 -0.35
C PHE A 38 1.20 30.15 -0.43
N ASP A 39 -0.09 30.45 -0.27
CA ASP A 39 -1.14 29.45 -0.37
C ASP A 39 -1.18 28.84 -1.79
N ALA A 40 -1.10 29.68 -2.84
CA ALA A 40 -1.02 29.22 -4.22
C ALA A 40 0.22 28.36 -4.48
N PHE A 41 1.39 28.78 -3.97
CA PHE A 41 2.62 27.98 -4.06
C PHE A 41 2.45 26.61 -3.37
N PHE A 42 1.99 26.59 -2.12
CA PHE A 42 1.88 25.33 -1.37
C PHE A 42 0.83 24.39 -1.95
N ASP A 43 -0.28 24.92 -2.48
CA ASP A 43 -1.29 24.13 -3.18
C ASP A 43 -0.70 23.47 -4.43
N SER A 44 0.09 24.22 -5.23
CA SER A 44 0.77 23.66 -6.40
C SER A 44 1.83 22.62 -6.05
N ALA A 45 2.56 22.85 -4.95
CA ALA A 45 3.61 21.96 -4.48
C ALA A 45 3.05 20.66 -3.88
N ALA A 46 1.81 20.66 -3.39
CA ALA A 46 1.19 19.47 -2.79
C ALA A 46 0.81 18.42 -3.82
N THR A 47 0.47 18.81 -5.05
CA THR A 47 0.04 17.90 -6.12
C THR A 47 1.05 16.79 -6.42
N PRO A 48 2.31 17.08 -6.82
CA PRO A 48 3.27 16.02 -7.14
C PRO A 48 3.62 15.14 -5.93
N LEU A 49 3.55 15.69 -4.73
CA LEU A 49 3.80 14.93 -3.51
C LEU A 49 2.66 13.97 -3.17
N ASN A 50 1.41 14.38 -3.37
CA ASN A 50 0.25 13.49 -3.20
C ASN A 50 0.22 12.39 -4.26
N GLU A 51 0.64 12.68 -5.49
CA GLU A 51 0.80 11.66 -6.53
C GLU A 51 1.88 10.62 -6.15
N LEU A 52 3.01 11.05 -5.59
CA LEU A 52 4.03 10.13 -5.04
C LEU A 52 3.45 9.24 -3.92
N VAL A 53 2.63 9.81 -3.04
CA VAL A 53 1.94 9.06 -1.97
C VAL A 53 1.00 8.01 -2.55
N GLU A 54 0.20 8.36 -3.56
CA GLU A 54 -0.73 7.43 -4.22
C GLU A 54 -0.01 6.28 -4.92
N ILE A 55 1.06 6.57 -5.66
CA ILE A 55 1.88 5.54 -6.33
C ILE A 55 2.48 4.60 -5.28
N HIS A 56 3.06 5.15 -4.21
CA HIS A 56 3.64 4.35 -3.13
C HIS A 56 2.62 3.38 -2.52
N ASN A 57 1.45 3.92 -2.14
CA ASN A 57 0.39 3.14 -1.51
C ASN A 57 -0.17 2.07 -2.45
N SER A 58 -0.24 2.37 -3.76
CA SER A 58 -0.74 1.43 -4.78
C SER A 58 0.15 0.20 -4.92
N ILE A 59 1.48 0.34 -4.91
CA ILE A 59 2.38 -0.82 -4.93
C ILE A 59 2.21 -1.63 -3.63
N ALA A 60 2.06 -0.97 -2.49
CA ALA A 60 1.98 -1.65 -1.19
C ALA A 60 0.70 -2.49 -1.07
N GLU A 61 -0.39 -1.94 -1.57
CA GLU A 61 -1.66 -2.61 -1.70
C GLU A 61 -1.57 -3.80 -2.67
N SER A 62 -1.03 -3.63 -3.88
CA SER A 62 -0.94 -4.74 -4.83
C SER A 62 -0.06 -5.89 -4.33
N GLU A 63 0.98 -5.59 -3.54
CA GLU A 63 1.77 -6.63 -2.88
C GLU A 63 0.94 -7.45 -1.88
N GLU A 64 0.17 -6.78 -1.02
CA GLU A 64 -0.72 -7.46 -0.07
C GLU A 64 -1.79 -8.28 -0.80
N ASN A 65 -2.37 -7.72 -1.85
CA ASN A 65 -3.39 -8.38 -2.67
C ASN A 65 -2.84 -9.62 -3.36
N LEU A 66 -1.61 -9.56 -3.89
CA LEU A 66 -0.96 -10.71 -4.52
C LEU A 66 -0.73 -11.85 -3.52
N LYS A 67 -0.23 -11.53 -2.32
CA LYS A 67 -0.02 -12.53 -1.25
C LYS A 67 -1.36 -13.08 -0.73
N SER A 68 -2.36 -12.23 -0.56
CA SER A 68 -3.70 -12.63 -0.12
C SER A 68 -4.38 -13.55 -1.14
N ALA A 69 -4.31 -13.21 -2.43
CA ALA A 69 -4.83 -14.05 -3.50
C ALA A 69 -4.11 -15.41 -3.59
N ALA A 70 -2.81 -15.44 -3.32
CA ALA A 70 -2.05 -16.70 -3.29
C ALA A 70 -2.47 -17.56 -2.11
N ALA A 71 -2.67 -16.97 -0.93
CA ALA A 71 -3.22 -17.66 0.23
C ALA A 71 -4.63 -18.20 -0.05
N ALA A 72 -5.50 -17.40 -0.68
CA ALA A 72 -6.86 -17.81 -1.06
C ALA A 72 -6.86 -19.04 -1.98
N LEU A 73 -5.94 -19.08 -2.95
CA LEU A 73 -5.76 -20.22 -3.85
C LEU A 73 -5.27 -21.49 -3.12
N GLN A 74 -4.52 -21.35 -2.02
CA GLN A 74 -4.15 -22.45 -1.13
C GLN A 74 -5.31 -22.89 -0.20
N GLY A 75 -6.51 -22.33 -0.36
CA GLY A 75 -7.71 -22.65 0.41
C GLY A 75 -7.87 -21.85 1.70
N GLU A 76 -7.01 -20.84 1.92
CA GLU A 76 -7.05 -20.03 3.13
C GLU A 76 -8.21 -19.02 3.11
N VAL A 77 -8.72 -18.76 4.31
CA VAL A 77 -9.76 -17.77 4.56
C VAL A 77 -9.23 -16.36 4.30
N GLN A 78 -10.07 -15.55 3.69
CA GLN A 78 -9.83 -14.17 3.31
C GLN A 78 -10.78 -13.25 4.08
N VAL A 79 -10.39 -11.99 4.22
CA VAL A 79 -11.18 -10.96 4.88
C VAL A 79 -11.51 -9.86 3.89
N ARG A 80 -12.81 -9.62 3.70
CA ARG A 80 -13.35 -8.49 2.94
C ARG A 80 -13.97 -7.50 3.90
N VAL A 81 -13.89 -6.22 3.53
CA VAL A 81 -14.59 -5.13 4.18
C VAL A 81 -15.59 -4.56 3.19
N THR A 82 -16.72 -4.05 3.67
CA THR A 82 -17.67 -3.32 2.84
C THR A 82 -18.14 -2.06 3.54
N VAL A 83 -18.43 -1.01 2.77
CA VAL A 83 -19.02 0.23 3.25
C VAL A 83 -20.49 0.25 2.80
N GLY A 84 -21.39 0.16 3.76
CA GLY A 84 -22.84 0.19 3.56
C GLY A 84 -23.43 1.60 3.64
N LEU A 85 -24.75 1.65 3.77
CA LEU A 85 -25.49 2.90 3.93
C LEU A 85 -24.96 3.73 5.12
N ALA A 86 -24.94 5.05 4.95
CA ALA A 86 -24.42 6.01 5.93
C ALA A 86 -22.95 5.80 6.35
N GLY A 87 -22.15 5.12 5.50
CA GLY A 87 -20.72 4.91 5.76
C GLY A 87 -20.42 3.76 6.73
N ARG A 88 -21.42 2.98 7.15
CA ARG A 88 -21.21 1.87 8.08
C ARG A 88 -20.28 0.82 7.47
N VAL A 89 -19.31 0.37 8.27
CA VAL A 89 -18.32 -0.61 7.85
C VAL A 89 -18.70 -1.97 8.39
N SER A 90 -18.57 -3.01 7.56
CA SER A 90 -18.68 -4.41 7.98
C SER A 90 -17.49 -5.22 7.48
N MET A 91 -17.15 -6.25 8.24
CA MET A 91 -16.09 -7.21 7.91
C MET A 91 -16.70 -8.59 7.71
N THR A 92 -16.21 -9.33 6.71
CA THR A 92 -16.71 -10.67 6.37
C THR A 92 -15.56 -11.60 6.02
N PHE A 93 -15.63 -12.81 6.57
CA PHE A 93 -14.70 -13.90 6.30
C PHE A 93 -15.25 -14.75 5.16
N TRP A 94 -14.42 -15.08 4.19
CA TRP A 94 -14.83 -15.90 3.04
C TRP A 94 -13.67 -16.75 2.54
N LYS A 95 -13.95 -17.83 1.80
CA LYS A 95 -12.94 -18.66 1.13
C LYS A 95 -13.48 -19.21 -0.18
N PHE A 96 -12.60 -19.75 -1.03
CA PHE A 96 -13.05 -20.59 -2.13
C PHE A 96 -13.41 -21.99 -1.63
N ASP A 97 -14.56 -22.50 -2.07
CA ASP A 97 -14.95 -23.88 -1.84
C ASP A 97 -14.24 -24.83 -2.83
N LYS A 98 -14.53 -26.14 -2.72
CA LYS A 98 -13.94 -27.17 -3.60
C LYS A 98 -14.35 -27.03 -5.08
N LYS A 99 -15.33 -26.18 -5.40
CA LYS A 99 -15.82 -25.88 -6.75
C LYS A 99 -15.39 -24.48 -7.19
N ASP A 100 -14.40 -23.89 -6.51
CA ASP A 100 -13.90 -22.54 -6.75
C ASP A 100 -14.99 -21.44 -6.65
N GLN A 101 -16.05 -21.68 -5.86
CA GLN A 101 -17.08 -20.69 -5.56
C GLN A 101 -16.76 -19.97 -4.26
N ILE A 102 -17.20 -18.71 -4.15
CA ILE A 102 -17.06 -17.94 -2.91
C ILE A 102 -18.03 -18.49 -1.87
N HIS A 103 -17.49 -18.97 -0.75
CA HIS A 103 -18.22 -19.34 0.46
C HIS A 103 -17.97 -18.31 1.55
N VAL A 104 -19.01 -17.61 1.98
CA VAL A 104 -18.95 -16.72 3.14
C VAL A 104 -19.11 -17.56 4.40
N LEU A 105 -18.17 -17.43 5.33
CA LEU A 105 -18.16 -18.23 6.55
C LEU A 105 -19.35 -17.87 7.44
N THR A 106 -19.97 -18.89 8.04
CA THR A 106 -20.90 -18.68 9.16
C THR A 106 -20.14 -18.23 10.41
N PRO A 107 -20.83 -17.69 11.45
CA PRO A 107 -20.18 -17.36 12.71
C PRO A 107 -19.43 -18.54 13.33
N GLU A 108 -19.99 -19.75 13.26
CA GLU A 108 -19.38 -20.97 13.79
C GLU A 108 -18.11 -21.34 13.02
N GLU A 109 -18.14 -21.30 11.69
CA GLU A 109 -16.96 -21.58 10.85
C GLU A 109 -15.86 -20.53 11.07
N ARG A 110 -16.25 -19.26 11.25
CA ARG A 110 -15.32 -18.19 11.60
C ARG A 110 -14.67 -18.46 12.96
N ASP A 111 -15.46 -18.79 13.97
CA ASP A 111 -14.93 -19.02 15.31
C ASP A 111 -14.03 -20.26 15.37
N GLU A 112 -14.35 -21.30 14.60
CA GLU A 112 -13.45 -22.44 14.36
C GLU A 112 -12.13 -21.98 13.73
N LYS A 113 -12.17 -21.17 12.66
CA LYS A 113 -10.95 -20.64 12.03
C LYS A 113 -10.11 -19.82 13.00
N LEU A 114 -10.75 -18.96 13.80
CA LEU A 114 -10.07 -18.10 14.76
C LEU A 114 -9.48 -18.89 15.94
N SER A 115 -10.04 -20.05 16.28
CA SER A 115 -9.53 -20.91 17.36
C SER A 115 -8.14 -21.52 17.06
N PHE A 116 -7.68 -21.43 15.81
CA PHE A 116 -6.39 -21.99 15.37
C PHE A 116 -5.17 -21.30 16.00
N SER A 117 -5.27 -20.01 16.35
CA SER A 117 -4.17 -19.24 16.96
C SER A 117 -4.73 -18.10 17.81
N LEU A 118 -4.14 -17.91 18.99
CA LEU A 118 -4.49 -16.81 19.88
C LEU A 118 -4.23 -15.45 19.20
N GLU A 119 -3.11 -15.32 18.50
CA GLU A 119 -2.74 -14.10 17.77
C GLU A 119 -3.76 -13.78 16.68
N LEU A 120 -4.25 -14.79 15.95
CA LEU A 120 -5.29 -14.59 14.93
C LEU A 120 -6.61 -14.12 15.56
N LYS A 121 -6.99 -14.73 16.68
CA LYS A 121 -8.19 -14.33 17.43
C LYS A 121 -8.08 -12.89 17.95
N GLU A 122 -6.95 -12.53 18.55
CA GLU A 122 -6.68 -11.18 19.03
C GLU A 122 -6.68 -10.13 17.91
N ALA A 123 -6.12 -10.46 16.74
CA ALA A 123 -6.15 -9.57 15.58
C ALA A 123 -7.57 -9.39 15.02
N PHE A 124 -8.39 -10.45 15.02
CA PHE A 124 -9.81 -10.34 14.69
C PHE A 124 -10.54 -9.46 15.69
N ASP A 125 -10.40 -9.72 16.99
CA ASP A 125 -11.08 -8.93 18.03
C ASP A 125 -10.66 -7.46 17.97
N THR A 126 -9.38 -7.17 17.68
CA THR A 126 -8.89 -5.81 17.46
C THR A 126 -9.55 -5.15 16.24
N SER A 127 -9.66 -5.88 15.13
CA SER A 127 -10.30 -5.39 13.90
C SER A 127 -11.79 -5.14 14.09
N ASP A 128 -12.49 -6.07 14.74
CA ASP A 128 -13.92 -5.97 15.04
C ASP A 128 -14.22 -4.81 16.00
N ASN A 129 -13.38 -4.62 17.02
CA ASN A 129 -13.46 -3.47 17.92
C ASN A 129 -13.20 -2.14 17.20
N ALA A 130 -12.20 -2.07 16.31
CA ALA A 130 -11.92 -0.86 15.53
C ALA A 130 -13.12 -0.49 14.64
N ILE A 131 -13.71 -1.47 13.96
CA ILE A 131 -14.91 -1.28 13.12
C ILE A 131 -16.11 -0.87 13.96
N THR A 132 -16.32 -1.51 15.12
CA THR A 132 -17.40 -1.17 16.05
C THR A 132 -17.25 0.27 16.55
N ASN A 133 -16.05 0.66 16.97
CA ASN A 133 -15.78 2.02 17.44
C ASN A 133 -16.00 3.07 16.34
N LEU A 134 -15.55 2.80 15.12
CA LEU A 134 -15.83 3.67 13.97
C LEU A 134 -17.34 3.81 13.73
N ASN A 135 -18.06 2.69 13.68
CA ASN A 135 -19.51 2.70 13.47
C ASN A 135 -20.26 3.44 14.59
N VAL A 136 -19.87 3.27 15.85
CA VAL A 136 -20.45 4.01 16.98
C VAL A 136 -20.17 5.52 16.85
N ALA A 137 -18.96 5.89 16.44
CA ALA A 137 -18.60 7.29 16.23
C ALA A 137 -19.30 7.92 15.01
N LEU A 138 -19.66 7.14 13.99
CA LEU A 138 -20.52 7.61 12.90
C LEU A 138 -21.93 7.93 13.37
N GLU A 139 -22.50 7.07 14.23
CA GLU A 139 -23.84 7.26 14.79
C GLU A 139 -23.87 8.43 15.79
N LYS A 140 -22.79 8.61 16.56
CA LYS A 140 -22.64 9.68 17.54
C LYS A 140 -21.26 10.32 17.46
N PRO A 141 -21.08 11.30 16.56
CA PRO A 141 -19.79 11.96 16.38
C PRO A 141 -19.29 12.62 17.67
N PRO A 142 -17.97 12.54 17.98
CA PRO A 142 -17.42 13.06 19.22
C PRO A 142 -17.42 14.59 19.28
N THR A 143 -17.45 15.27 18.14
CA THR A 143 -17.46 16.72 18.01
C THR A 143 -18.49 17.18 16.97
N ASN A 144 -18.68 18.49 16.84
CA ASN A 144 -19.52 19.09 15.80
C ASN A 144 -18.78 19.31 14.46
N GLU A 145 -17.53 18.88 14.34
CA GLU A 145 -16.77 19.00 13.08
C GLU A 145 -17.36 18.08 11.99
N PRO A 146 -17.08 18.32 10.70
CA PRO A 146 -17.51 17.40 9.65
C PRO A 146 -16.95 15.99 9.87
N VAL A 147 -17.80 14.98 9.68
CA VAL A 147 -17.38 13.57 9.64
C VAL A 147 -16.58 13.33 8.35
N CYS A 148 -15.59 12.43 8.40
CA CYS A 148 -14.84 12.05 7.22
C CYS A 148 -15.73 11.25 6.24
N GLU A 149 -15.46 11.37 4.95
CA GLU A 149 -16.08 10.55 3.91
C GLU A 149 -15.03 9.55 3.43
N TYR A 150 -15.45 8.29 3.24
CA TYR A 150 -14.58 7.22 2.76
C TYR A 150 -15.36 6.18 1.97
N VAL A 151 -14.64 5.45 1.13
CA VAL A 151 -15.16 4.34 0.31
C VAL A 151 -14.32 3.09 0.53
N GLU A 152 -14.89 1.92 0.25
CA GLU A 152 -14.07 0.72 0.14
C GLU A 152 -13.37 0.72 -1.22
N LYS A 153 -12.05 0.52 -1.20
CA LYS A 153 -11.23 0.30 -2.39
C LYS A 153 -10.29 -0.85 -2.08
N ARG A 154 -10.40 -1.95 -2.84
CA ARG A 154 -9.48 -3.11 -2.81
C ARG A 154 -9.23 -3.66 -1.40
N GLY A 155 -10.30 -3.75 -0.62
CA GLY A 155 -10.31 -4.31 0.73
C GLY A 155 -9.95 -3.31 1.82
N ARG A 156 -9.75 -2.03 1.53
CA ARG A 156 -9.39 -1.00 2.51
C ARG A 156 -10.38 0.17 2.48
N LEU A 157 -10.42 0.94 3.55
CA LEU A 157 -11.18 2.18 3.62
C LEU A 157 -10.30 3.32 3.10
N PHE A 158 -10.72 3.96 2.01
CA PHE A 158 -10.04 5.09 1.39
C PHE A 158 -10.78 6.38 1.71
N LEU A 159 -10.11 7.32 2.38
CA LEU A 159 -10.67 8.63 2.71
C LEU A 159 -10.86 9.46 1.43
N THR A 160 -12.10 9.77 1.07
CA THR A 160 -12.44 10.71 0.01
C THR A 160 -12.48 12.15 0.52
N LYS A 161 -12.70 12.32 1.83
CA LYS A 161 -12.67 13.63 2.50
C LYS A 161 -12.32 13.48 3.97
N ARG A 162 -11.38 14.30 4.43
CA ARG A 162 -10.93 14.31 5.83
C ARG A 162 -11.96 14.92 6.77
N GLY A 163 -11.98 14.44 8.00
CA GLY A 163 -12.86 14.91 9.07
C GLY A 163 -12.50 14.31 10.43
N GLN A 164 -13.41 14.43 11.39
CA GLN A 164 -13.13 14.09 12.79
C GLN A 164 -12.89 12.59 13.08
N LEU A 165 -13.08 11.68 12.10
CA LEU A 165 -12.90 10.22 12.28
C LEU A 165 -11.73 9.64 11.47
N ASP A 166 -10.88 10.46 10.85
CA ASP A 166 -9.75 10.01 10.02
C ASP A 166 -8.86 8.97 10.73
N LEU A 167 -8.59 9.18 12.02
CA LEU A 167 -7.79 8.27 12.83
C LEU A 167 -8.48 6.91 13.02
N MET A 168 -9.81 6.89 13.17
CA MET A 168 -10.55 5.64 13.34
C MET A 168 -10.60 4.84 12.03
N VAL A 169 -10.73 5.51 10.88
CA VAL A 169 -10.62 4.86 9.56
C VAL A 169 -9.25 4.20 9.40
N ARG A 170 -8.19 4.90 9.82
CA ARG A 170 -6.82 4.37 9.83
C ARG A 170 -6.68 3.17 10.77
N ASP A 171 -7.22 3.23 11.98
CA ASP A 171 -7.15 2.13 12.94
C ASP A 171 -7.83 0.87 12.40
N VAL A 172 -8.93 1.03 11.65
CA VAL A 172 -9.56 -0.07 10.91
C VAL A 172 -8.62 -0.65 9.86
N ASN A 173 -8.01 0.17 8.99
CA ASN A 173 -7.08 -0.34 7.97
C ASN A 173 -5.87 -1.07 8.57
N VAL A 174 -5.29 -0.54 9.66
CA VAL A 174 -4.12 -1.13 10.34
C VAL A 174 -4.46 -2.47 10.99
N SER A 175 -5.61 -2.54 11.68
CA SER A 175 -6.05 -3.78 12.32
C SER A 175 -6.38 -4.86 11.29
N LEU A 176 -7.07 -4.51 10.20
CA LEU A 176 -7.35 -5.41 9.09
C LEU A 176 -6.10 -5.93 8.40
N PHE A 177 -5.10 -5.07 8.18
CA PHE A 177 -3.80 -5.47 7.62
C PHE A 177 -3.14 -6.55 8.48
N THR A 178 -3.15 -6.36 9.81
CA THR A 178 -2.59 -7.32 10.75
C THR A 178 -3.33 -8.66 10.69
N LEU A 179 -4.67 -8.63 10.69
CA LEU A 179 -5.50 -9.81 10.56
C LEU A 179 -5.22 -10.58 9.25
N ARG A 180 -5.17 -9.88 8.12
CA ARG A 180 -4.85 -10.48 6.80
C ARG A 180 -3.45 -11.07 6.78
N LYS A 181 -2.47 -10.38 7.36
CA LYS A 181 -1.10 -10.88 7.47
C LYS A 181 -1.03 -12.21 8.21
N LEU A 182 -1.75 -12.33 9.33
CA LEU A 182 -1.80 -13.59 10.08
C LEU A 182 -2.48 -14.71 9.30
N LEU A 183 -3.54 -14.41 8.55
CA LEU A 183 -4.18 -15.39 7.64
C LEU A 183 -3.21 -15.84 6.54
N MET A 184 -2.50 -14.92 5.88
CA MET A 184 -1.49 -15.26 4.86
C MET A 184 -0.37 -16.15 5.42
N VAL A 185 0.07 -15.89 6.66
CA VAL A 185 1.09 -16.70 7.34
C VAL A 185 0.60 -18.13 7.58
N GLN A 186 -0.68 -18.33 7.89
CA GLN A 186 -1.25 -19.69 8.04
C GLN A 186 -1.27 -20.48 6.73
N ALA A 187 -1.35 -19.78 5.58
CA ALA A 187 -1.17 -20.37 4.26
C ALA A 187 0.30 -20.52 3.82
N HIS A 188 1.26 -20.18 4.70
CA HIS A 188 2.69 -20.10 4.37
C HIS A 188 3.02 -19.16 3.20
N VAL A 189 2.21 -18.11 2.99
CA VAL A 189 2.47 -17.06 2.00
C VAL A 189 2.99 -15.82 2.72
N THR A 190 4.30 -15.71 2.86
CA THR A 190 4.97 -14.64 3.60
C THR A 190 5.70 -13.64 2.70
N SER A 191 5.94 -13.99 1.44
CA SER A 191 6.72 -13.19 0.49
C SER A 191 6.08 -13.07 -0.90
N LEU A 192 6.50 -12.06 -1.65
CA LEU A 192 6.19 -11.93 -3.08
C LEU A 192 6.73 -13.11 -3.89
N THR A 193 7.92 -13.60 -3.53
CA THR A 193 8.53 -14.75 -4.16
C THR A 193 7.62 -15.98 -4.09
N GLU A 194 7.06 -16.29 -2.92
CA GLU A 194 6.14 -17.40 -2.71
C GLU A 194 4.83 -17.24 -3.50
N ALA A 195 4.19 -16.06 -3.40
CA ALA A 195 2.95 -15.78 -4.11
C ALA A 195 3.12 -15.90 -5.64
N THR A 196 4.23 -15.37 -6.16
CA THR A 196 4.58 -15.46 -7.59
C THR A 196 4.85 -16.90 -8.00
N LYS A 197 5.60 -17.67 -7.19
CA LYS A 197 5.86 -19.09 -7.46
C LYS A 197 4.55 -19.89 -7.54
N ILE A 198 3.60 -19.64 -6.64
CA ILE A 198 2.27 -20.28 -6.65
C ILE A 198 1.56 -19.97 -7.97
N LEU A 199 1.53 -18.70 -8.39
CA LEU A 199 0.92 -18.32 -9.67
C LEU A 199 1.58 -19.05 -10.84
N LEU A 200 2.90 -18.99 -10.96
CA LEU A 200 3.62 -19.62 -12.07
C LEU A 200 3.40 -21.13 -12.12
N THR A 201 3.26 -21.78 -10.96
CA THR A 201 2.95 -23.20 -10.87
C THR A 201 1.55 -23.51 -11.39
N GLU A 202 0.54 -22.69 -11.06
CA GLU A 202 -0.81 -22.87 -11.61
C GLU A 202 -0.88 -22.58 -13.11
N LEU A 203 -0.20 -21.53 -13.57
CA LEU A 203 -0.19 -21.19 -15.00
C LEU A 203 0.49 -22.27 -15.85
N ALA A 204 1.55 -22.91 -15.34
CA ALA A 204 2.24 -24.00 -16.02
C ALA A 204 1.35 -25.26 -16.23
N LYS A 205 0.19 -25.36 -15.56
CA LYS A 205 -0.77 -26.46 -15.78
C LYS A 205 -1.60 -26.29 -17.06
N ILE A 206 -1.60 -25.09 -17.63
CA ILE A 206 -2.49 -24.73 -18.75
C ILE A 206 -1.77 -24.04 -19.91
N GLU A 207 -0.58 -23.49 -19.68
CA GLU A 207 0.27 -22.83 -20.67
C GLU A 207 1.68 -23.44 -20.60
N ASP A 208 2.37 -23.55 -21.75
CA ASP A 208 3.78 -23.94 -21.77
C ASP A 208 4.64 -22.77 -21.31
N LEU A 209 5.14 -22.85 -20.07
CA LEU A 209 6.02 -21.86 -19.46
C LEU A 209 7.49 -22.32 -19.39
N SER A 210 7.89 -23.33 -20.16
CA SER A 210 9.22 -23.95 -20.07
C SER A 210 10.38 -22.97 -20.22
N ALA A 211 10.20 -21.91 -21.02
CA ALA A 211 11.17 -20.84 -21.24
C ALA A 211 10.82 -19.53 -20.51
N LEU A 212 9.94 -19.58 -19.49
CA LEU A 212 9.53 -18.39 -18.76
C LEU A 212 10.69 -17.81 -17.95
N SER A 213 10.95 -16.52 -18.17
CA SER A 213 11.84 -15.70 -17.37
C SER A 213 11.14 -14.39 -16.97
N ILE A 214 11.53 -13.86 -15.82
CA ILE A 214 11.16 -12.51 -15.41
C ILE A 214 12.46 -11.73 -15.31
N SER A 215 12.47 -10.53 -15.87
CA SER A 215 13.61 -9.61 -15.82
C SER A 215 13.15 -8.23 -15.38
N ALA A 216 14.06 -7.45 -14.82
CA ALA A 216 13.84 -6.05 -14.55
C ALA A 216 14.99 -5.23 -15.12
N ASN A 217 14.67 -4.08 -15.72
CA ASN A 217 15.70 -3.15 -16.19
C ASN A 217 16.30 -2.33 -15.02
N GLU A 218 17.28 -1.49 -15.32
CA GLU A 218 17.96 -0.64 -14.31
C GLU A 218 17.00 0.29 -13.55
N LYS A 219 15.87 0.66 -14.17
CA LYS A 219 14.84 1.49 -13.56
C LYS A 219 13.85 0.68 -12.71
N GLY A 220 13.87 -0.65 -12.82
CA GLY A 220 12.98 -1.56 -12.11
C GLY A 220 11.70 -1.94 -12.86
N SER A 221 11.54 -1.56 -14.14
CA SER A 221 10.41 -2.01 -14.98
C SER A 221 10.52 -3.51 -15.17
N ILE A 222 9.40 -4.21 -14.95
CA ILE A 222 9.32 -5.67 -14.93
C ILE A 222 8.84 -6.16 -16.30
N LYS A 223 9.58 -7.11 -16.87
CA LYS A 223 9.18 -7.84 -18.09
C LYS A 223 9.07 -9.32 -17.81
N ILE A 224 7.93 -9.89 -18.20
CA ILE A 224 7.68 -11.32 -18.14
C ILE A 224 7.82 -11.85 -19.56
N MET A 225 8.78 -12.74 -19.78
CA MET A 225 9.10 -13.32 -21.09
C MET A 225 8.83 -14.82 -21.06
N ASN A 226 8.46 -15.38 -22.21
CA ASN A 226 8.47 -16.83 -22.43
C ASN A 226 9.22 -17.12 -23.73
N GLY A 227 10.49 -17.54 -23.61
CA GLY A 227 11.41 -17.53 -24.75
C GLY A 227 11.71 -16.10 -25.20
N GLU A 228 11.47 -15.82 -26.48
CA GLU A 228 11.70 -14.50 -27.09
C GLU A 228 10.48 -13.58 -27.04
N GLU A 229 9.31 -14.09 -26.64
CA GLU A 229 8.05 -13.34 -26.63
C GLU A 229 7.72 -12.76 -25.26
N GLU A 230 7.28 -11.50 -25.24
CA GLU A 230 6.76 -10.87 -24.03
C GLU A 230 5.37 -11.45 -23.70
N MET A 231 5.25 -12.00 -22.50
CA MET A 231 4.05 -12.66 -22.03
C MET A 231 3.15 -11.67 -21.28
N ASP A 232 2.01 -11.34 -21.87
CA ASP A 232 0.95 -10.60 -21.18
C ASP A 232 0.02 -11.56 -20.46
N LEU A 233 0.11 -11.59 -19.12
CA LEU A 233 -0.71 -12.45 -18.25
C LEU A 233 -2.22 -12.24 -18.46
N ARG A 234 -2.66 -11.08 -18.95
CA ARG A 234 -4.08 -10.80 -19.22
C ARG A 234 -4.64 -11.67 -20.35
N LYS A 235 -3.78 -12.11 -21.27
CA LYS A 235 -4.15 -12.93 -22.43
C LYS A 235 -4.40 -14.39 -22.08
N ILE A 236 -3.99 -14.85 -20.90
CA ILE A 236 -4.28 -16.19 -20.40
C ILE A 236 -5.77 -16.27 -20.05
N LYS A 237 -6.50 -17.19 -20.70
CA LYS A 237 -7.95 -17.33 -20.58
C LYS A 237 -8.33 -18.62 -19.86
N LYS A 238 -9.61 -18.71 -19.46
CA LYS A 238 -10.22 -19.92 -18.84
C LYS A 238 -9.55 -20.34 -17.52
N LEU A 239 -9.05 -19.38 -16.76
CA LEU A 239 -8.56 -19.59 -15.42
C LEU A 239 -9.72 -19.92 -14.47
N ARG A 240 -9.49 -20.85 -13.55
CA ARG A 240 -10.37 -21.03 -12.38
C ARG A 240 -10.36 -19.74 -11.56
N ALA A 241 -11.46 -19.42 -10.89
CA ALA A 241 -11.63 -18.17 -10.15
C ALA A 241 -10.46 -17.78 -9.21
N PRO A 242 -9.92 -18.68 -8.35
CA PRO A 242 -8.79 -18.32 -7.49
C PRO A 242 -7.50 -18.04 -8.26
N VAL A 243 -7.27 -18.74 -9.38
CA VAL A 243 -6.11 -18.50 -10.25
C VAL A 243 -6.26 -17.18 -11.00
N ALA A 244 -7.48 -16.86 -11.45
CA ALA A 244 -7.79 -15.58 -12.08
C ALA A 244 -7.54 -14.41 -11.11
N GLN A 245 -8.01 -14.52 -9.85
CA GLN A 245 -7.76 -13.52 -8.82
C GLN A 245 -6.26 -13.32 -8.58
N LEU A 246 -5.48 -14.40 -8.51
CA LEU A 246 -4.04 -14.32 -8.31
C LEU A 246 -3.32 -13.70 -9.53
N ARG A 247 -3.73 -14.07 -10.74
CA ARG A 247 -3.24 -13.47 -11.98
C ARG A 247 -3.54 -11.97 -12.03
N ASP A 248 -4.77 -11.57 -11.71
CA ASP A 248 -5.20 -10.18 -11.73
C ASP A 248 -4.40 -9.34 -10.71
N ALA A 249 -4.15 -9.88 -9.52
CA ALA A 249 -3.32 -9.22 -8.51
C ALA A 249 -1.84 -9.06 -8.96
N MET A 250 -1.29 -10.05 -9.68
CA MET A 250 0.05 -9.96 -10.25
C MET A 250 0.12 -8.90 -11.35
N VAL A 251 -0.89 -8.86 -12.21
CA VAL A 251 -1.03 -7.83 -13.26
C VAL A 251 -1.08 -6.44 -12.63
N GLU A 252 -1.89 -6.26 -11.59
CA GLU A 252 -2.00 -4.97 -10.89
C GLU A 252 -0.67 -4.53 -10.26
N LEU A 253 0.08 -5.46 -9.66
CA LEU A 253 1.40 -5.16 -9.12
C LEU A 253 2.37 -4.70 -10.22
N VAL A 254 2.40 -5.39 -11.37
CA VAL A 254 3.26 -5.03 -12.50
C VAL A 254 2.88 -3.65 -13.05
N ASP A 255 1.59 -3.34 -13.17
CA ASP A 255 1.10 -2.04 -13.66
C ASP A 255 1.45 -0.89 -12.70
N ASN A 256 1.30 -1.10 -11.39
CA ASN A 256 1.65 -0.10 -10.39
C ASN A 256 3.16 0.10 -10.31
N VAL A 257 3.96 -0.95 -10.49
CA VAL A 257 5.41 -0.83 -10.64
C VAL A 257 5.76 -0.04 -11.90
N GLU A 258 5.14 -0.32 -13.04
CA GLU A 258 5.41 0.41 -14.29
C GLU A 258 5.02 1.90 -14.17
N THR A 259 3.88 2.19 -13.54
CA THR A 259 3.45 3.56 -13.21
C THR A 259 4.51 4.27 -12.35
N ALA A 260 5.07 3.58 -11.36
CA ALA A 260 6.10 4.14 -10.51
C ALA A 260 7.42 4.38 -11.26
N VAL A 261 7.84 3.42 -12.08
CA VAL A 261 9.08 3.52 -12.89
C VAL A 261 9.02 4.69 -13.86
N THR A 262 7.85 4.96 -14.42
CA THR A 262 7.63 6.05 -15.38
C THR A 262 7.44 7.40 -14.71
N SER A 263 6.71 7.48 -13.60
CA SER A 263 6.26 8.76 -13.02
C SER A 263 7.13 9.26 -11.87
N VAL A 264 7.67 8.37 -11.03
CA VAL A 264 8.42 8.76 -9.82
C VAL A 264 9.65 9.64 -10.12
N PRO A 265 10.45 9.42 -11.19
CA PRO A 265 11.60 10.27 -11.47
C PRO A 265 11.23 11.75 -11.68
N GLU A 266 10.21 12.02 -12.49
CA GLU A 266 9.75 13.39 -12.79
C GLU A 266 9.10 14.02 -11.55
N LEU A 267 8.28 13.26 -10.82
CA LEU A 267 7.65 13.72 -9.57
C LEU A 267 8.69 14.00 -8.48
N ALA A 268 9.78 13.23 -8.43
CA ALA A 268 10.87 13.44 -7.48
C ALA A 268 11.64 14.73 -7.79
N GLU A 269 11.91 15.01 -9.08
CA GLU A 269 12.54 16.24 -9.52
C GLU A 269 11.65 17.46 -9.22
N SER A 270 10.37 17.39 -9.59
CA SER A 270 9.37 18.42 -9.28
C SER A 270 9.29 18.69 -7.77
N SER A 271 9.21 17.63 -6.97
CA SER A 271 9.20 17.72 -5.51
C SER A 271 10.47 18.38 -4.96
N ALA A 272 11.65 18.04 -5.50
CA ALA A 272 12.92 18.63 -5.08
C ALA A 272 12.98 20.13 -5.39
N THR A 273 12.53 20.55 -6.57
CA THR A 273 12.43 21.95 -6.96
C THR A 273 11.54 22.73 -5.99
N PHE A 274 10.33 22.23 -5.69
CA PHE A 274 9.46 22.86 -4.71
C PHE A 274 10.08 22.93 -3.31
N VAL A 275 10.80 21.90 -2.88
CA VAL A 275 11.51 21.92 -1.60
C VAL A 275 12.54 23.04 -1.56
N GLU A 276 13.37 23.19 -2.60
CA GLU A 276 14.38 24.26 -2.67
C GLU A 276 13.74 25.66 -2.66
N GLU A 277 12.70 25.88 -3.47
CA GLU A 277 11.98 27.16 -3.51
C GLU A 277 11.34 27.50 -2.15
N SER A 278 10.81 26.48 -1.44
CA SER A 278 10.12 26.66 -0.17
C SER A 278 11.05 27.13 0.98
N LYS A 279 12.36 26.87 0.91
CA LYS A 279 13.33 27.24 1.97
C LYS A 279 13.42 28.74 2.21
N GLY A 280 13.16 29.55 1.19
CA GLY A 280 13.19 31.01 1.28
C GLY A 280 11.90 31.63 1.84
N LEU A 281 10.80 30.88 1.88
CA LEU A 281 9.49 31.42 2.26
C LEU A 281 9.42 31.90 3.72
N PRO A 282 10.01 31.18 4.72
CA PRO A 282 9.99 31.66 6.10
C PRO A 282 10.61 33.05 6.28
N ALA A 283 11.67 33.37 5.55
CA ALA A 283 12.33 34.68 5.64
C ALA A 283 11.47 35.81 5.03
N LYS A 284 10.57 35.49 4.09
CA LYS A 284 9.69 36.44 3.39
C LYS A 284 8.39 36.75 4.14
N ILE A 285 8.10 36.05 5.24
CA ILE A 285 6.84 36.21 6.00
C ILE A 285 6.59 37.66 6.44
N PRO A 286 7.54 38.40 7.04
CA PRO A 286 7.24 39.74 7.55
C PRO A 286 6.77 40.70 6.45
N GLU A 287 7.43 40.66 5.29
CA GLU A 287 7.06 41.45 4.12
C GLU A 287 5.73 40.98 3.52
N ALA A 288 5.56 39.67 3.35
CA ALA A 288 4.35 39.10 2.76
C ALA A 288 3.09 39.37 3.60
N VAL A 289 3.18 39.34 4.93
CA VAL A 289 2.09 39.71 5.84
C VAL A 289 1.71 41.18 5.67
N SER A 290 2.70 42.07 5.62
CA SER A 290 2.49 43.51 5.41
C SER A 290 1.81 43.79 4.07
N ASN A 291 2.20 43.09 3.01
CA ASN A 291 1.66 43.27 1.66
C ASN A 291 0.28 42.61 1.47
N SER A 292 -0.08 41.63 2.31
CA SER A 292 -1.36 40.91 2.24
C SER A 292 -2.51 41.58 3.01
N GLY A 293 -2.28 42.76 3.59
CA GLY A 293 -3.28 43.46 4.41
C GLY A 293 -3.65 42.72 5.71
N LEU A 294 -2.82 41.76 6.13
CA LEU A 294 -2.99 41.03 7.38
C LEU A 294 -2.49 41.87 8.56
N GLY A 295 -3.21 41.83 9.68
CA GLY A 295 -2.77 42.48 10.92
C GLY A 295 -1.52 41.81 11.50
N ILE A 296 -0.71 42.57 12.26
CA ILE A 296 0.53 42.09 12.91
C ILE A 296 0.29 40.84 13.77
N SER A 297 -0.90 40.72 14.37
CA SER A 297 -1.30 39.56 15.17
C SER A 297 -1.44 38.25 14.38
N GLU A 298 -1.56 38.30 13.05
CA GLU A 298 -1.65 37.12 12.18
C GLU A 298 -0.26 36.60 11.76
N MET A 299 0.80 37.39 11.94
CA MET A 299 2.17 37.02 11.56
C MET A 299 2.63 35.69 12.20
N PRO A 300 2.42 35.43 13.51
CA PRO A 300 2.81 34.14 14.10
C PRO A 300 2.04 32.94 13.52
N LYS A 301 0.77 33.13 13.13
CA LYS A 301 -0.06 32.07 12.52
C LYS A 301 0.42 31.74 11.12
N ALA A 302 0.67 32.77 10.30
CA ALA A 302 1.23 32.61 8.96
C ALA A 302 2.61 31.93 9.01
N ALA A 303 3.45 32.30 9.98
CA ALA A 303 4.74 31.67 10.20
C ALA A 303 4.65 30.20 10.60
N GLY A 304 3.74 29.87 11.52
CA GLY A 304 3.48 28.50 11.93
C GLY A 304 2.98 27.63 10.78
N ALA A 305 2.04 28.13 9.97
CA ALA A 305 1.53 27.44 8.79
C ALA A 305 2.62 27.23 7.74
N THR A 306 3.35 28.29 7.36
CA THR A 306 4.45 28.25 6.38
C THR A 306 5.52 27.23 6.79
N THR A 307 5.98 27.27 8.03
CA THR A 307 7.00 26.33 8.54
C THR A 307 6.49 24.88 8.50
N SER A 308 5.22 24.67 8.85
CA SER A 308 4.60 23.34 8.80
C SER A 308 4.52 22.82 7.37
N ASN A 309 4.16 23.67 6.40
CA ASN A 309 4.05 23.31 5.00
C ASN A 309 5.43 23.02 4.39
N VAL A 310 6.44 23.85 4.65
CA VAL A 310 7.83 23.60 4.24
C VAL A 310 8.32 22.24 4.76
N LYS A 311 8.02 21.93 6.03
CA LYS A 311 8.34 20.62 6.61
C LYS A 311 7.60 19.49 5.90
N ALA A 312 6.32 19.66 5.58
CA ALA A 312 5.56 18.67 4.84
C ALA A 312 6.15 18.41 3.44
N LEU A 313 6.50 19.47 2.70
CA LEU A 313 7.12 19.37 1.38
C LEU A 313 8.46 18.63 1.41
N SER A 314 9.26 18.83 2.46
CA SER A 314 10.55 18.14 2.61
C SER A 314 10.46 16.60 2.71
N ASN A 315 9.25 16.03 2.81
CA ASN A 315 9.05 14.59 2.74
C ASN A 315 9.04 14.04 1.30
N GLY A 316 8.77 14.86 0.27
CA GLY A 316 8.67 14.40 -1.12
C GLY A 316 9.85 13.54 -1.57
N PRO A 317 11.12 14.02 -1.45
CA PRO A 317 12.29 13.22 -1.82
C PRO A 317 12.44 11.90 -1.02
N LYS A 318 11.95 11.86 0.22
CA LYS A 318 11.97 10.64 1.04
C LYS A 318 10.96 9.61 0.53
N ILE A 319 9.76 10.06 0.17
CA ILE A 319 8.69 9.22 -0.38
C ILE A 319 9.11 8.67 -1.75
N ALA A 320 9.67 9.52 -2.62
CA ALA A 320 10.21 9.08 -3.91
C ALA A 320 11.25 7.98 -3.73
N ARG A 321 12.25 8.19 -2.84
CA ARG A 321 13.27 7.19 -2.54
C ARG A 321 12.69 5.88 -2.00
N ALA A 322 11.74 5.96 -1.07
CA ALA A 322 11.08 4.78 -0.52
C ALA A 322 10.34 3.99 -1.61
N THR A 323 9.65 4.69 -2.51
CA THR A 323 8.95 4.10 -3.66
C THR A 323 9.91 3.43 -4.64
N THR A 324 11.07 4.04 -4.94
CA THR A 324 12.11 3.40 -5.76
C THR A 324 12.64 2.11 -5.12
N ILE A 325 12.90 2.11 -3.81
CA ILE A 325 13.32 0.89 -3.08
C ILE A 325 12.25 -0.20 -3.18
N MET A 326 10.99 0.20 -3.10
CA MET A 326 9.86 -0.72 -3.18
C MET A 326 9.69 -1.35 -4.57
N VAL A 327 9.86 -0.56 -5.63
CA VAL A 327 9.94 -1.05 -7.02
C VAL A 327 11.05 -2.08 -7.18
N GLN A 328 12.25 -1.76 -6.70
CA GLN A 328 13.41 -2.66 -6.78
C GLN A 328 13.20 -3.95 -5.98
N TYR A 329 12.56 -3.86 -4.82
CA TYR A 329 12.17 -5.03 -4.03
C TYR A 329 11.21 -5.93 -4.79
N ALA A 330 10.10 -5.39 -5.32
CA ALA A 330 9.12 -6.17 -6.08
C ALA A 330 9.77 -6.87 -7.29
N ALA A 331 10.54 -6.12 -8.07
CA ALA A 331 11.30 -6.66 -9.20
C ALA A 331 12.20 -7.84 -8.80
N ARG A 332 12.98 -7.68 -7.72
CA ARG A 332 13.89 -8.73 -7.23
C ARG A 332 13.15 -10.00 -6.83
N GLU A 333 12.05 -9.87 -6.09
CA GLU A 333 11.26 -11.02 -5.62
C GLU A 333 10.62 -11.79 -6.79
N LEU A 334 10.13 -11.07 -7.80
CA LEU A 334 9.54 -11.68 -8.99
C LEU A 334 10.60 -12.40 -9.85
N VAL A 335 11.76 -11.79 -10.05
CA VAL A 335 12.91 -12.43 -10.71
C VAL A 335 13.35 -13.69 -9.95
N GLN A 336 13.44 -13.60 -8.62
CA GLN A 336 13.77 -14.73 -7.76
C GLN A 336 12.75 -15.86 -7.94
N ALA A 337 11.45 -15.56 -7.91
CA ALA A 337 10.40 -16.57 -8.10
C ALA A 337 10.52 -17.31 -9.44
N ALA A 338 10.83 -16.59 -10.52
CA ALA A 338 10.99 -17.17 -11.86
C ALA A 338 12.20 -18.11 -11.96
N SER A 339 13.25 -17.88 -11.15
CA SER A 339 14.47 -18.70 -11.09
C SER A 339 14.32 -20.01 -10.31
N ILE A 340 13.27 -20.14 -9.49
CA ILE A 340 13.03 -21.35 -8.70
C ILE A 340 12.49 -22.45 -9.62
N PRO A 341 13.09 -23.66 -9.63
CA PRO A 341 12.57 -24.77 -10.41
C PRO A 341 11.11 -25.07 -10.08
N ARG A 342 10.30 -25.17 -11.13
CA ARG A 342 8.90 -25.59 -11.03
C ARG A 342 8.93 -27.12 -10.99
N GLY A 343 8.77 -27.68 -9.79
CA GLY A 343 8.80 -29.13 -9.60
C GLY A 343 7.85 -29.82 -10.58
N GLY A 344 8.35 -30.87 -11.25
CA GLY A 344 7.59 -31.69 -12.19
C GLY A 344 6.60 -32.62 -11.52
#